data_AF-A0A5C4MTH0-F1
#
_entry.id   AF-A0A5C4MTH0-F1
#
_cell.length_a   1.000
_cell.length_b   1.000
_cell.length_c   1.000
_cell.angle_alpha   90.00
_cell.angle_beta   90.00
_cell.angle_gamma   90.00
#
_symmetry.space_group_name_H-M   'P 1'
#
loop_
_entity.id
_entity.type
_entity.pdbx_description
1 polymer ?
#
loop_
_entity_poly.entity_id
_entity_poly.type
_entity_poly.pdbx_seq_one_letter_code
_entity_poly.pdbx_strand_id
1 'polypeptide(L)'
;MRTSAIAIAAATLASTAGAQDLVQAQNEWFIAGQGTVEEMLALQSNTGTARNVILFVADGNDVSTNYATRIFAGQQAGGLGDDHVLPHETFPHTALVKTYTTNGQTPDSAPTAAAMNTGVKMKNDVINVHPDVAVDDCQAAVEGRLTTLAEIASAMGKSVGIVSTARLTHATPAAVYGYTANRDWEDNTFIPEGCNQPDLAAQLVAQMNAGVIDMALGGGRAHFLPADVTDEEGDPGLRTDGRNLVEEVIAAGGQYAWNDETFMALAAPGNAPVLALFEASHMEYAHDRTGEPTQAEMTAAAIEALDRNENGYYLMSEGGRVDHANHAGNVHRTVTDGVAFAEAVQTAMDLTDPAETLIIVTADHGHAIALNGYCGRGTPITGLCMDVDPAGEEHTGEPVLANDGKPFSVVGYLNGAGSVMIEQADGSFFGTRPNVTQEQATDPDYLQQALIPMGSETHSGADVAAFARGPWAHLVGGVIEQNVIFHVMLHAMTGGEGIPAAALGALNVNAPAAGSGDPVADDAAPAAEEGAAEDQVGDDAQDAAEELPDDATAEPLEEAADEATAAEGADTATGGEAGSAQPADGATEPTQGDAEAGEEAGDGATGN
;
A
#
# COMPACT_ATOMS: atom_id res chain seq x y z
N MET A 1 45.61 -3.29 -47.42
CA MET A 1 45.08 -4.49 -48.11
C MET A 1 44.70 -5.47 -47.01
N ARG A 2 43.48 -5.95 -46.80
CA ARG A 2 42.23 -5.96 -47.57
C ARG A 2 41.09 -6.21 -46.55
N THR A 3 40.12 -5.29 -46.55
CA THR A 3 38.66 -5.50 -46.52
C THR A 3 37.97 -6.36 -45.45
N SER A 4 37.13 -5.66 -44.69
CA SER A 4 35.84 -5.97 -44.07
C SER A 4 35.08 -7.22 -44.52
N ALA A 5 34.47 -7.90 -43.55
CA ALA A 5 33.24 -8.66 -43.73
C ALA A 5 32.25 -8.23 -42.65
N ILE A 6 31.29 -7.38 -43.05
CA ILE A 6 30.08 -7.04 -42.29
C ILE A 6 29.14 -8.22 -42.48
N ALA A 7 28.78 -8.90 -41.39
CA ALA A 7 27.72 -9.89 -41.39
C ALA A 7 26.38 -9.15 -41.34
N ILE A 8 25.72 -9.03 -42.49
CA ILE A 8 24.34 -8.61 -42.60
C ILE A 8 23.48 -9.78 -42.15
N ALA A 9 22.88 -9.68 -40.96
CA ALA A 9 21.79 -10.55 -40.57
C ALA A 9 20.59 -10.20 -41.46
N ALA A 10 20.26 -11.10 -42.38
CA ALA A 10 19.07 -11.01 -43.21
C ALA A 10 17.84 -11.22 -42.31
N ALA A 11 17.11 -10.14 -42.03
CA ALA A 11 15.80 -10.21 -41.42
C ALA A 11 14.88 -11.04 -42.34
N THR A 12 14.39 -12.15 -41.82
CA THR A 12 13.34 -12.96 -42.44
C THR A 12 12.05 -12.15 -42.45
N LEU A 13 11.76 -11.51 -43.59
CA LEU A 13 10.43 -11.05 -43.97
C LEU A 13 9.49 -12.26 -44.11
N ALA A 14 8.98 -12.76 -42.99
CA ALA A 14 7.89 -13.72 -42.97
C ALA A 14 6.56 -12.96 -43.05
N SER A 15 6.10 -12.76 -44.29
CA SER A 15 4.69 -12.59 -44.69
C SER A 15 3.76 -11.77 -43.76
N THR A 16 3.79 -10.44 -43.87
CA THR A 16 2.76 -9.50 -43.41
C THR A 16 1.53 -9.41 -44.32
N ALA A 17 1.30 -10.41 -45.18
CA ALA A 17 0.27 -10.35 -46.22
C ALA A 17 -1.17 -10.44 -45.68
N GLY A 18 -1.39 -10.74 -44.40
CA GLY A 18 -2.72 -10.81 -43.78
C GLY A 18 -3.14 -9.57 -42.97
N ALA A 19 -2.21 -8.67 -42.62
CA ALA A 19 -2.51 -7.50 -41.79
C ALA A 19 -2.92 -6.26 -42.59
N GLN A 20 -2.61 -6.20 -43.89
CA GLN A 20 -2.88 -5.02 -44.73
C GLN A 20 -4.36 -4.85 -45.13
N ASP A 21 -5.23 -5.82 -44.81
CA ASP A 21 -6.66 -5.79 -45.14
C ASP A 21 -7.56 -5.31 -43.98
N LEU A 22 -6.99 -4.98 -42.82
CA LEU A 22 -7.75 -4.48 -41.68
C LEU A 22 -7.88 -2.95 -41.72
N VAL A 23 -9.11 -2.45 -41.55
CA VAL A 23 -9.40 -1.00 -41.53
C VAL A 23 -8.60 -0.28 -40.43
N GLN A 24 -8.35 -0.96 -39.32
CA GLN A 24 -7.58 -0.45 -38.19
C GLN A 24 -6.06 -0.65 -38.29
N ALA A 25 -5.52 -1.20 -39.38
CA ALA A 25 -4.09 -1.51 -39.49
C ALA A 25 -3.15 -0.29 -39.34
N GLN A 26 -3.67 0.91 -39.58
CA GLN A 26 -2.95 2.18 -39.42
C GLN A 26 -3.31 2.93 -38.11
N ASN A 27 -4.22 2.39 -37.30
CA ASN A 27 -4.60 3.00 -36.03
C ASN A 27 -3.46 2.83 -35.00
N GLU A 28 -3.14 3.89 -34.26
CA GLU A 28 -2.00 3.91 -33.35
C GLU A 28 -2.12 2.88 -32.22
N TRP A 29 -3.31 2.69 -31.64
CA TRP A 29 -3.55 1.66 -30.62
C TRP A 29 -3.39 0.25 -31.18
N PHE A 30 -3.82 0.03 -32.43
CA PHE A 30 -3.66 -1.27 -33.09
C PHE A 30 -2.17 -1.60 -33.31
N ILE A 31 -1.39 -0.63 -33.76
CA ILE A 31 0.06 -0.78 -33.96
C ILE A 31 0.77 -0.95 -32.61
N ALA A 32 0.45 -0.13 -31.61
CA ALA A 32 1.05 -0.20 -30.29
C ALA A 32 0.80 -1.57 -29.64
N GLY A 33 -0.44 -2.07 -29.68
CA GLY A 33 -0.78 -3.40 -29.16
C GLY A 33 -0.03 -4.53 -29.86
N GLN A 34 0.22 -4.43 -31.17
CA GLN A 34 1.07 -5.40 -31.88
C GLN A 34 2.52 -5.32 -31.41
N GLY A 35 3.07 -4.12 -31.26
CA GLY A 35 4.42 -3.90 -30.74
C GLY A 35 4.61 -4.49 -29.34
N THR A 36 3.67 -4.24 -28.42
CA THR A 36 3.70 -4.81 -27.07
C THR A 36 3.71 -6.34 -27.09
N VAL A 37 2.92 -6.98 -27.97
CA VAL A 37 2.95 -8.45 -28.12
C VAL A 37 4.29 -8.95 -28.65
N GLU A 38 4.92 -8.23 -29.59
CA GLU A 38 6.25 -8.58 -30.09
C GLU A 38 7.33 -8.47 -28.99
N GLU A 39 7.26 -7.43 -28.16
CA GLU A 39 8.13 -7.29 -26.98
C GLU A 39 7.95 -8.46 -26.00
N MET A 40 6.70 -8.82 -25.68
CA MET A 40 6.39 -9.96 -24.82
C MET A 40 6.93 -11.29 -25.38
N LEU A 41 6.85 -11.50 -26.70
CA LEU A 41 7.40 -12.69 -27.35
C LEU A 41 8.94 -12.72 -27.35
N ALA A 42 9.59 -11.57 -27.25
CA ALA A 42 11.04 -11.44 -27.21
C ALA A 42 11.62 -11.64 -25.80
N LEU A 43 10.82 -11.48 -24.74
CA LEU A 43 11.25 -11.63 -23.35
C LEU A 43 11.93 -12.99 -23.12
N GLN A 44 13.11 -12.95 -22.50
CA GLN A 44 13.83 -14.14 -22.06
C GLN A 44 13.90 -14.15 -20.55
N SER A 45 13.56 -15.28 -19.94
CA SER A 45 13.69 -15.47 -18.49
C SER A 45 15.16 -15.35 -18.07
N ASN A 46 15.45 -14.42 -17.16
CA ASN A 46 16.73 -14.40 -16.45
C ASN A 46 16.69 -15.47 -15.35
N THR A 47 17.53 -16.51 -15.44
CA THR A 47 17.66 -17.57 -14.42
C THR A 47 19.03 -17.54 -13.73
N GLY A 48 19.72 -16.39 -13.77
CA GLY A 48 20.96 -16.17 -13.04
C GLY A 48 20.75 -16.09 -11.53
N THR A 49 21.84 -15.98 -10.77
CA THR A 49 21.76 -15.69 -9.33
C THR A 49 21.62 -14.20 -9.12
N ALA A 50 20.65 -13.78 -8.30
CA ALA A 50 20.55 -12.41 -7.85
C ALA A 50 21.68 -12.11 -6.85
N ARG A 51 22.61 -11.24 -7.26
CA ARG A 51 23.58 -10.63 -6.36
C ARG A 51 22.82 -9.76 -5.34
N ASN A 52 21.87 -8.97 -5.82
CA ASN A 52 21.09 -8.04 -5.00
C ASN A 52 19.60 -8.38 -5.08
N VAL A 53 18.88 -8.18 -3.99
CA VAL A 53 17.42 -8.23 -3.96
C VAL A 53 16.90 -6.97 -3.30
N ILE A 54 15.94 -6.33 -3.95
CA ILE A 54 15.23 -5.18 -3.42
C ILE A 54 13.74 -5.52 -3.37
N LEU A 55 13.15 -5.44 -2.18
CA LEU A 55 11.71 -5.50 -1.97
C LEU A 55 11.21 -4.07 -1.71
N PHE A 56 10.38 -3.58 -2.60
CA PHE A 56 9.64 -2.34 -2.40
C PHE A 56 8.22 -2.68 -1.92
N VAL A 57 7.81 -2.08 -0.81
CA VAL A 57 6.47 -2.21 -0.24
C VAL A 57 5.82 -0.83 -0.19
N ALA A 58 4.77 -0.60 -0.96
CA ALA A 58 3.90 0.55 -0.74
C ALA A 58 2.77 0.09 0.18
N ASP A 59 2.84 0.46 1.46
CA ASP A 59 1.88 0.01 2.47
C ASP A 59 0.47 0.48 2.07
N GLY A 60 -0.54 -0.40 2.17
CA GLY A 60 -1.91 -0.10 1.75
C GLY A 60 -2.16 0.09 0.23
N ASN A 61 -1.16 -0.05 -0.64
CA ASN A 61 -1.28 0.30 -2.06
C ASN A 61 -1.90 -0.82 -2.94
N ASP A 62 -3.23 -0.97 -2.87
CA ASP A 62 -3.97 -1.87 -3.76
C ASP A 62 -3.95 -1.43 -5.24
N VAL A 63 -4.63 -2.20 -6.09
CA VAL A 63 -4.75 -1.89 -7.53
C VAL A 63 -5.42 -0.52 -7.77
N SER A 64 -6.34 -0.12 -6.88
CA SER A 64 -7.09 1.13 -6.98
C SER A 64 -6.23 2.33 -6.58
N THR A 65 -5.49 2.24 -5.47
CA THR A 65 -4.52 3.24 -5.02
C THR A 65 -3.40 3.39 -6.04
N ASN A 66 -2.86 2.29 -6.59
CA ASN A 66 -1.86 2.36 -7.65
C ASN A 66 -2.40 3.08 -8.91
N TYR A 67 -3.66 2.83 -9.28
CA TYR A 67 -4.32 3.54 -10.39
C TYR A 67 -4.48 5.04 -10.11
N ALA A 68 -4.90 5.41 -8.90
CA ALA A 68 -5.03 6.82 -8.50
C ALA A 68 -3.67 7.54 -8.57
N THR A 69 -2.62 6.91 -8.05
CA THR A 69 -1.23 7.39 -8.13
C THR A 69 -0.76 7.57 -9.57
N ARG A 70 -1.04 6.60 -10.46
CA ARG A 70 -0.70 6.70 -11.89
C ARG A 70 -1.35 7.93 -12.54
N ILE A 71 -2.65 8.13 -12.30
CA ILE A 71 -3.36 9.27 -12.87
C ILE A 71 -2.75 10.57 -12.35
N PHE A 72 -2.53 10.66 -11.04
CA PHE A 72 -1.95 11.85 -10.43
C PHE A 72 -0.59 12.20 -11.03
N ALA A 73 0.31 11.22 -11.12
CA ALA A 73 1.63 11.38 -11.73
C ALA A 73 1.54 11.86 -13.18
N GLY A 74 0.66 11.27 -13.97
CA GLY A 74 0.44 11.67 -15.37
C GLY A 74 -0.11 13.09 -15.51
N GLN A 75 -1.00 13.50 -14.61
CA GLN A 75 -1.57 14.85 -14.57
C GLN A 75 -0.52 15.88 -14.15
N GLN A 76 0.33 15.57 -13.17
CA GLN A 76 1.47 16.42 -12.80
C GLN A 76 2.47 16.59 -13.94
N ALA A 77 2.66 15.55 -14.77
CA ALA A 77 3.48 15.61 -15.97
C ALA A 77 2.85 16.41 -17.13
N GLY A 78 1.65 16.97 -16.93
CA GLY A 78 0.91 17.77 -17.93
C GLY A 78 0.13 16.93 -18.95
N GLY A 79 -0.01 15.63 -18.72
CA GLY A 79 -0.87 14.73 -19.49
C GLY A 79 -2.26 14.60 -18.89
N LEU A 80 -3.07 13.68 -19.44
CA LEU A 80 -4.43 13.42 -18.95
C LEU A 80 -4.47 12.41 -17.78
N GLY A 81 -3.39 11.66 -17.57
CA GLY A 81 -3.24 10.73 -16.45
C GLY A 81 -3.25 9.26 -16.85
N ASP A 82 -4.32 8.80 -17.48
CA ASP A 82 -4.61 7.37 -17.67
C ASP A 82 -3.52 6.57 -18.43
N ASP A 83 -2.83 7.22 -19.36
CA ASP A 83 -1.79 6.67 -20.23
C ASP A 83 -0.37 6.87 -19.67
N HIS A 84 -0.25 7.43 -18.47
CA HIS A 84 1.01 7.46 -17.74
C HIS A 84 1.41 6.04 -17.33
N VAL A 85 2.72 5.82 -17.22
CA VAL A 85 3.28 4.52 -16.82
C VAL A 85 4.21 4.77 -15.65
N LEU A 86 3.84 4.27 -14.46
CA LEU A 86 4.72 4.33 -13.31
C LEU A 86 5.95 3.43 -13.53
N PRO A 87 7.10 3.72 -12.89
CA PRO A 87 8.36 2.99 -13.11
C PRO A 87 8.22 1.46 -12.98
N HIS A 88 7.54 0.96 -11.94
CA HIS A 88 7.29 -0.47 -11.73
C HIS A 88 6.32 -1.09 -12.73
N GLU A 89 5.47 -0.30 -13.38
CA GLU A 89 4.55 -0.79 -14.41
C GLU A 89 5.26 -1.15 -15.72
N THR A 90 6.54 -0.77 -15.85
CA THR A 90 7.42 -1.21 -16.95
C THR A 90 8.00 -2.61 -16.72
N PHE A 91 7.79 -3.22 -15.55
CA PHE A 91 8.38 -4.52 -15.23
C PHE A 91 7.70 -5.63 -16.03
N PRO A 92 8.46 -6.62 -16.53
CA PRO A 92 7.92 -7.63 -17.47
C PRO A 92 7.04 -8.70 -16.82
N HIS A 93 6.96 -8.74 -15.49
CA HIS A 93 6.26 -9.79 -14.75
C HIS A 93 5.36 -9.19 -13.66
N THR A 94 4.13 -9.68 -13.59
CA THR A 94 3.10 -9.20 -12.67
C THR A 94 2.29 -10.37 -12.12
N ALA A 95 1.92 -10.29 -10.84
CA ALA A 95 1.00 -11.22 -10.18
C ALA A 95 -0.04 -10.46 -9.34
N LEU A 96 -1.18 -11.09 -9.10
CA LEU A 96 -2.06 -10.74 -7.97
C LEU A 96 -1.61 -11.54 -6.75
N VAL A 97 -1.66 -10.91 -5.58
CA VAL A 97 -1.14 -11.43 -4.31
C VAL A 97 -2.28 -11.46 -3.29
N LYS A 98 -2.56 -12.65 -2.76
CA LYS A 98 -3.59 -12.86 -1.73
C LYS A 98 -3.05 -12.51 -0.34
N THR A 99 -3.65 -11.52 0.30
CA THR A 99 -3.12 -10.85 1.51
C THR A 99 -3.72 -11.34 2.82
N TYR A 100 -4.81 -12.14 2.78
CA TYR A 100 -5.44 -12.69 3.99
C TYR A 100 -4.42 -13.35 4.96
N THR A 101 -4.67 -13.22 6.26
CA THR A 101 -3.84 -13.76 7.34
C THR A 101 -4.45 -15.04 7.90
N THR A 102 -3.81 -15.69 8.87
CA THR A 102 -4.34 -16.97 9.38
C THR A 102 -5.61 -16.81 10.21
N ASN A 103 -5.93 -15.60 10.68
CA ASN A 103 -7.14 -15.27 11.42
C ASN A 103 -7.95 -14.08 10.83
N GLY A 104 -7.47 -13.39 9.79
CA GLY A 104 -8.13 -12.24 9.18
C GLY A 104 -8.37 -12.40 7.68
N GLN A 105 -9.57 -12.04 7.21
CA GLN A 105 -9.82 -11.84 5.78
C GLN A 105 -9.24 -10.51 5.30
N THR A 106 -9.43 -9.47 6.12
CA THR A 106 -8.71 -8.20 6.03
C THR A 106 -7.48 -8.31 6.93
N PRO A 107 -6.27 -8.22 6.37
CA PRO A 107 -5.04 -8.26 7.14
C PRO A 107 -4.68 -6.90 7.75
N ASP A 108 -3.78 -6.89 8.73
CA ASP A 108 -2.95 -5.72 9.09
C ASP A 108 -1.52 -5.89 8.54
N SER A 109 -0.67 -4.88 8.71
CA SER A 109 0.69 -4.83 8.10
C SER A 109 1.69 -5.80 8.74
N ALA A 110 1.51 -6.16 10.02
CA ALA A 110 2.44 -7.02 10.75
C ALA A 110 2.63 -8.42 10.13
N PRO A 111 1.58 -9.24 9.98
CA PRO A 111 1.70 -10.57 9.40
C PRO A 111 1.95 -10.57 7.90
N THR A 112 1.56 -9.52 7.17
CA THR A 112 1.74 -9.42 5.72
C THR A 112 3.19 -9.15 5.37
N ALA A 113 3.81 -8.17 6.04
CA ALA A 113 5.24 -7.90 5.93
C ALA A 113 6.07 -9.09 6.44
N ALA A 114 5.66 -9.74 7.54
CA ALA A 114 6.31 -10.93 8.05
C ALA A 114 6.20 -12.13 7.08
N ALA A 115 5.08 -12.30 6.38
CA ALA A 115 4.93 -13.34 5.36
C ALA A 115 5.93 -13.14 4.20
N MET A 116 6.19 -11.91 3.79
CA MET A 116 7.20 -11.58 2.76
C MET A 116 8.65 -11.75 3.25
N ASN A 117 8.89 -11.65 4.55
CA ASN A 117 10.23 -11.76 5.14
C ASN A 117 10.56 -13.14 5.73
N THR A 118 9.58 -14.02 5.96
CA THR A 118 9.79 -15.37 6.54
C THR A 118 9.22 -16.50 5.69
N GLY A 119 8.34 -16.19 4.74
CA GLY A 119 7.65 -17.20 3.93
C GLY A 119 6.51 -17.91 4.68
N VAL A 120 6.08 -17.38 5.83
CA VAL A 120 5.01 -17.97 6.66
C VAL A 120 3.93 -16.93 6.92
N LYS A 121 2.67 -17.25 6.61
CA LYS A 121 1.52 -16.42 7.04
C LYS A 121 1.25 -16.63 8.52
N MET A 122 0.93 -15.56 9.25
CA MET A 122 0.63 -15.59 10.68
C MET A 122 -0.65 -14.83 11.00
N LYS A 123 -0.98 -14.68 12.29
CA LYS A 123 -2.17 -13.95 12.75
C LYS A 123 -1.93 -12.45 12.67
N ASN A 124 -2.99 -11.66 12.64
CA ASN A 124 -2.87 -10.21 12.83
C ASN A 124 -2.12 -9.86 14.12
N ASP A 125 -1.49 -8.68 14.10
CA ASP A 125 -0.73 -8.07 15.20
C ASP A 125 0.61 -8.75 15.57
N VAL A 126 0.91 -9.95 15.05
CA VAL A 126 2.18 -10.64 15.36
C VAL A 126 3.20 -10.52 14.22
N ILE A 127 4.49 -10.41 14.58
CA ILE A 127 5.59 -10.26 13.61
C ILE A 127 6.57 -11.42 13.76
N ASN A 128 6.87 -12.09 12.65
CA ASN A 128 7.92 -13.12 12.52
C ASN A 128 7.87 -14.23 13.59
N VAL A 129 6.68 -14.71 13.91
CA VAL A 129 6.45 -15.82 14.84
C VAL A 129 5.63 -16.93 14.18
N HIS A 130 5.66 -18.11 14.79
CA HIS A 130 4.91 -19.27 14.33
C HIS A 130 3.40 -18.96 14.26
N PRO A 131 2.65 -19.48 13.27
CA PRO A 131 1.23 -19.18 13.09
C PRO A 131 0.33 -19.51 14.28
N ASP A 132 0.80 -20.39 15.17
CA ASP A 132 0.06 -20.81 16.37
C ASP A 132 0.18 -19.81 17.53
N VAL A 133 1.18 -18.92 17.52
CA VAL A 133 1.37 -17.90 18.57
C VAL A 133 0.13 -17.01 18.65
N ALA A 134 -0.41 -16.82 19.84
CA ALA A 134 -1.51 -15.88 20.08
C ALA A 134 -0.96 -14.47 20.27
N VAL A 135 -1.77 -13.46 19.93
CA VAL A 135 -1.45 -12.07 20.23
C VAL A 135 -1.20 -11.92 21.74
N ASP A 136 -0.20 -11.12 22.10
CA ASP A 136 0.29 -10.88 23.47
C ASP A 136 0.89 -12.09 24.20
N ASP A 137 0.96 -13.28 23.59
CA ASP A 137 1.64 -14.44 24.19
C ASP A 137 3.17 -14.32 24.03
N CYS A 138 3.75 -13.52 24.91
CA CYS A 138 5.19 -13.22 24.91
C CYS A 138 6.08 -14.48 24.95
N GLN A 139 5.75 -15.49 25.76
CA GLN A 139 6.60 -16.68 25.86
C GLN A 139 6.50 -17.51 24.57
N ALA A 140 5.29 -17.68 24.03
CA ALA A 140 5.12 -18.37 22.77
C ALA A 140 5.81 -17.65 21.59
N ALA A 141 5.83 -16.31 21.58
CA ALA A 141 6.57 -15.54 20.57
C ALA A 141 8.10 -15.77 20.66
N VAL A 142 8.66 -15.81 21.87
CA VAL A 142 10.09 -16.09 22.08
C VAL A 142 10.46 -17.50 21.62
N GLU A 143 9.63 -18.51 21.92
CA GLU A 143 9.86 -19.90 21.52
C GLU A 143 9.56 -20.16 20.04
N GLY A 144 8.58 -19.44 19.50
CA GLY A 144 8.04 -19.58 18.15
C GLY A 144 8.63 -18.63 17.11
N ARG A 145 9.71 -17.90 17.44
CA ARG A 145 10.38 -16.98 16.52
C ARG A 145 10.80 -17.67 15.20
N LEU A 146 10.54 -17.01 14.08
CA LEU A 146 10.97 -17.42 12.75
C LEU A 146 12.27 -16.73 12.32
N THR A 147 13.03 -17.40 11.46
CA THR A 147 14.22 -16.82 10.83
C THR A 147 13.82 -15.92 9.67
N THR A 148 14.32 -14.68 9.65
CA THR A 148 13.99 -13.72 8.57
C THR A 148 14.91 -13.84 7.36
N LEU A 149 14.49 -13.28 6.23
CA LEU A 149 15.33 -13.18 5.04
C LEU A 149 16.58 -12.34 5.29
N ALA A 150 16.52 -11.32 6.15
CA ALA A 150 17.69 -10.54 6.55
C ALA A 150 18.75 -11.40 7.24
N GLU A 151 18.34 -12.25 8.18
CA GLU A 151 19.25 -13.18 8.85
C GLU A 151 19.87 -14.16 7.86
N ILE A 152 19.07 -14.68 6.92
CA ILE A 152 19.55 -15.58 5.86
C ILE A 152 20.55 -14.84 4.94
N ALA A 153 20.24 -13.63 4.50
CA ALA A 153 21.10 -12.81 3.64
C ALA A 153 22.43 -12.49 4.33
N SER A 154 22.40 -12.03 5.59
CA SER A 154 23.59 -11.79 6.40
C SER A 154 24.41 -13.06 6.61
N ALA A 155 23.78 -14.21 6.89
CA ALA A 155 24.46 -15.50 6.99
C ALA A 155 25.12 -15.95 5.67
N MET A 156 24.61 -15.48 4.52
CA MET A 156 25.22 -15.66 3.20
C MET A 156 26.33 -14.63 2.91
N GLY A 157 26.63 -13.74 3.85
CA GLY A 157 27.64 -12.68 3.73
C GLY A 157 27.19 -11.46 2.94
N LYS A 158 25.88 -11.32 2.68
CA LYS A 158 25.28 -10.15 2.05
C LYS A 158 25.03 -9.06 3.08
N SER A 159 24.99 -7.81 2.64
CA SER A 159 24.57 -6.69 3.49
C SER A 159 23.05 -6.56 3.53
N VAL A 160 22.50 -5.93 4.55
CA VAL A 160 21.05 -5.70 4.70
C VAL A 160 20.76 -4.24 5.03
N GLY A 161 19.79 -3.66 4.30
CA GLY A 161 19.28 -2.32 4.56
C GLY A 161 17.76 -2.26 4.72
N ILE A 162 17.31 -1.25 5.45
CA ILE A 162 15.92 -0.89 5.66
C ILE A 162 15.77 0.61 5.34
N VAL A 163 14.81 0.93 4.48
CA VAL A 163 14.35 2.30 4.22
C VAL A 163 12.85 2.31 4.44
N SER A 164 12.34 3.28 5.21
CA SER A 164 10.90 3.45 5.41
C SER A 164 10.57 4.92 5.63
N THR A 165 9.39 5.35 5.20
CA THR A 165 8.80 6.64 5.61
C THR A 165 7.94 6.52 6.88
N ALA A 166 7.77 5.32 7.43
CA ALA A 166 7.16 5.09 8.73
C ALA A 166 8.23 5.08 9.84
N ARG A 167 7.82 4.77 11.07
CA ARG A 167 8.76 4.52 12.17
C ARG A 167 9.54 3.27 11.84
N LEU A 168 10.86 3.23 12.10
CA LEU A 168 11.65 2.00 11.91
C LEU A 168 11.20 0.83 12.79
N THR A 169 10.40 1.11 13.81
CA THR A 169 9.77 0.14 14.72
C THR A 169 8.36 -0.27 14.31
N HIS A 170 7.77 0.37 13.30
CA HIS A 170 6.47 -0.02 12.74
C HIS A 170 6.53 -1.43 12.14
N ALA A 171 5.37 -2.01 11.88
CA ALA A 171 5.19 -3.40 11.48
C ALA A 171 6.03 -3.83 10.26
N THR A 172 5.95 -3.07 9.16
CA THR A 172 6.63 -3.39 7.90
C THR A 172 8.17 -3.38 8.00
N PRO A 173 8.82 -2.35 8.58
CA PRO A 173 10.28 -2.37 8.79
C PRO A 173 10.70 -3.37 9.87
N ALA A 174 9.92 -3.52 10.96
CA ALA A 174 10.17 -4.50 12.01
C ALA A 174 10.21 -5.95 11.49
N ALA A 175 9.40 -6.28 10.48
CA ALA A 175 9.39 -7.60 9.85
C ALA A 175 10.74 -7.99 9.19
N VAL A 176 11.64 -7.03 8.93
CA VAL A 176 12.98 -7.34 8.40
C VAL A 176 13.89 -7.92 9.49
N TYR A 177 13.80 -7.44 10.73
CA TYR A 177 14.83 -7.68 11.76
C TYR A 177 14.32 -8.31 13.06
N GLY A 178 13.07 -8.05 13.43
CA GLY A 178 12.52 -8.31 14.76
C GLY A 178 11.49 -9.43 14.78
N TYR A 179 10.99 -9.73 15.97
CA TYR A 179 9.83 -10.58 16.18
C TYR A 179 9.04 -10.05 17.37
N THR A 180 7.71 -10.19 17.34
CA THR A 180 6.89 -9.79 18.49
C THR A 180 5.54 -10.52 18.54
N ALA A 181 5.05 -10.75 19.76
CA ALA A 181 3.68 -11.20 20.03
C ALA A 181 2.63 -10.10 19.81
N ASN A 182 3.06 -8.84 19.72
CA ASN A 182 2.20 -7.69 19.45
C ASN A 182 3.04 -6.57 18.81
N ARG A 183 2.61 -6.10 17.64
CA ARG A 183 3.25 -5.05 16.84
C ARG A 183 3.43 -3.73 17.59
N ASP A 184 2.57 -3.44 18.57
CA ASP A 184 2.60 -2.21 19.37
C ASP A 184 3.76 -2.19 20.39
N TRP A 185 4.50 -3.29 20.54
CA TRP A 185 5.68 -3.34 21.41
C TRP A 185 6.91 -2.72 20.73
N GLU A 186 6.72 -1.52 20.16
CA GLU A 186 7.74 -0.71 19.49
C GLU A 186 8.86 -0.30 20.44
N ASP A 187 8.50 0.07 21.67
CA ASP A 187 9.40 0.31 22.79
C ASP A 187 8.96 -0.43 24.07
N ASN A 188 9.72 -0.24 25.15
CA ASN A 188 9.57 -1.01 26.38
C ASN A 188 8.30 -0.67 27.20
N THR A 189 7.54 0.37 26.85
CA THR A 189 6.37 0.84 27.60
C THR A 189 5.14 -0.06 27.46
N PHE A 190 4.98 -0.70 26.31
CA PHE A 190 3.84 -1.59 26.02
C PHE A 190 4.11 -3.05 26.39
N ILE A 191 5.35 -3.39 26.73
CA ILE A 191 5.73 -4.76 27.09
C ILE A 191 5.18 -5.12 28.48
N PRO A 192 4.38 -6.21 28.60
CA PRO A 192 3.85 -6.64 29.89
C PRO A 192 4.93 -7.03 30.90
N GLU A 193 4.68 -6.76 32.19
CA GLU A 193 5.59 -7.18 33.26
C GLU A 193 5.81 -8.71 33.24
N GLY A 194 7.08 -9.13 33.27
CA GLY A 194 7.46 -10.55 33.23
C GLY A 194 7.60 -11.13 31.82
N CYS A 195 7.35 -10.33 30.78
CA CYS A 195 7.74 -10.67 29.42
C CYS A 195 9.26 -10.53 29.24
N ASN A 196 9.91 -11.55 28.65
CA ASN A 196 11.35 -11.54 28.38
C ASN A 196 11.68 -11.22 26.91
N GLN A 197 10.67 -10.92 26.09
CA GLN A 197 10.86 -10.44 24.74
C GLN A 197 11.36 -8.98 24.80
N PRO A 198 12.45 -8.61 24.10
CA PRO A 198 12.83 -7.20 23.96
C PRO A 198 11.87 -6.45 23.04
N ASP A 199 11.75 -5.13 23.22
CA ASP A 199 11.00 -4.26 22.31
C ASP A 199 11.64 -4.14 20.93
N LEU A 200 10.86 -3.77 19.92
CA LEU A 200 11.32 -3.70 18.53
C LEU A 200 12.46 -2.71 18.34
N ALA A 201 12.49 -1.57 19.03
CA ALA A 201 13.62 -0.63 18.97
C ALA A 201 14.92 -1.27 19.48
N ALA A 202 14.85 -1.96 20.63
CA ALA A 202 15.98 -2.69 21.20
C ALA A 202 16.43 -3.86 20.31
N GLN A 203 15.49 -4.55 19.65
CA GLN A 203 15.81 -5.61 18.69
C GLN A 203 16.54 -5.07 17.45
N LEU A 204 16.15 -3.90 16.92
CA LEU A 204 16.86 -3.29 15.79
C LEU A 204 18.33 -3.03 16.14
N VAL A 205 18.57 -2.36 17.27
CA VAL A 205 19.94 -2.07 17.75
C VAL A 205 20.72 -3.36 17.98
N ALA A 206 20.10 -4.41 18.53
CA ALA A 206 20.76 -5.70 18.70
C ALA A 206 21.18 -6.32 17.36
N GLN A 207 20.32 -6.24 16.34
CA GLN A 207 20.61 -6.76 15.00
C GLN A 207 21.69 -5.94 14.27
N MET A 208 21.72 -4.62 14.45
CA MET A 208 22.79 -3.76 13.95
C MET A 208 24.14 -4.11 14.60
N ASN A 209 24.16 -4.28 15.92
CA ASN A 209 25.36 -4.68 16.66
C ASN A 209 25.84 -6.10 16.31
N ALA A 210 24.92 -6.99 15.91
CA ALA A 210 25.24 -8.32 15.43
C ALA A 210 25.78 -8.33 13.98
N GLY A 211 25.72 -7.22 13.26
CA GLY A 211 26.07 -7.14 11.84
C GLY A 211 25.05 -7.80 10.92
N VAL A 212 23.80 -7.93 11.38
CA VAL A 212 22.68 -8.41 10.54
C VAL A 212 22.09 -7.26 9.74
N ILE A 213 21.94 -6.08 10.35
CA ILE A 213 21.43 -4.86 9.69
C ILE A 213 22.57 -3.86 9.56
N ASP A 214 22.93 -3.51 8.33
CA ASP A 214 24.00 -2.54 8.04
C ASP A 214 23.47 -1.11 7.99
N MET A 215 22.20 -0.92 7.61
CA MET A 215 21.60 0.41 7.47
C MET A 215 20.10 0.38 7.76
N ALA A 216 19.62 1.33 8.54
CA ALA A 216 18.20 1.56 8.78
C ALA A 216 17.90 3.07 8.75
N LEU A 217 17.04 3.49 7.82
CA LEU A 217 16.68 4.89 7.56
C LEU A 217 15.16 5.05 7.62
N GLY A 218 14.63 5.90 8.49
CA GLY A 218 13.19 6.20 8.59
C GLY A 218 12.87 7.11 9.78
N GLY A 219 11.65 7.08 10.30
CA GLY A 219 11.25 7.81 11.51
C GLY A 219 11.38 6.99 12.81
N GLY A 220 10.79 7.50 13.88
CA GLY A 220 10.51 6.77 15.13
C GLY A 220 11.46 7.08 16.27
N ARG A 221 12.14 8.24 16.23
CA ARG A 221 13.19 8.62 17.19
C ARG A 221 12.76 8.50 18.64
N ALA A 222 11.49 8.78 18.95
CA ALA A 222 10.96 8.77 20.31
C ALA A 222 11.08 7.38 20.97
N HIS A 223 10.92 6.28 20.21
CA HIS A 223 11.06 4.90 20.72
C HIS A 223 12.51 4.51 21.08
N PHE A 224 13.50 5.30 20.64
CA PHE A 224 14.93 5.06 20.88
C PHE A 224 15.49 5.90 22.04
N LEU A 225 14.73 6.86 22.56
CA LEU A 225 15.18 7.82 23.57
C LEU A 225 14.45 7.63 24.92
N PRO A 226 15.15 7.84 26.06
CA PRO A 226 14.50 7.90 27.37
C PRO A 226 13.45 9.02 27.44
N ALA A 227 12.39 8.80 28.22
CA ALA A 227 11.32 9.79 28.40
C ALA A 227 11.74 11.12 29.06
N ASP A 228 12.93 11.17 29.67
CA ASP A 228 13.53 12.39 30.22
C ASP A 228 14.54 13.06 29.27
N VAL A 229 14.73 12.51 28.06
CA VAL A 229 15.52 13.10 26.98
C VAL A 229 14.59 13.72 25.95
N THR A 230 14.84 14.99 25.64
CA THR A 230 14.21 15.69 24.51
C THR A 230 15.13 15.56 23.30
N ASP A 231 14.55 15.25 22.16
CA ASP A 231 15.28 15.10 20.91
C ASP A 231 15.72 16.43 20.29
N GLU A 232 16.31 16.34 19.10
CA GLU A 232 16.84 17.47 18.37
C GLU A 232 15.78 18.46 17.85
N GLU A 233 14.51 18.06 17.81
CA GLU A 233 13.38 18.83 17.27
C GLU A 233 12.43 19.35 18.36
N GLY A 234 12.55 18.82 19.57
CA GLY A 234 11.87 19.30 20.77
C GLY A 234 10.91 18.29 21.40
N ASP A 235 10.85 17.07 20.87
CA ASP A 235 9.94 16.02 21.32
C ASP A 235 10.57 15.10 22.36
N PRO A 236 9.80 14.63 23.35
CA PRO A 236 10.31 13.72 24.36
C PRO A 236 10.47 12.30 23.80
N GLY A 237 11.45 11.57 24.32
CA GLY A 237 11.49 10.11 24.16
C GLY A 237 10.31 9.41 24.85
N LEU A 238 10.14 8.13 24.56
CA LEU A 238 9.08 7.30 25.13
C LEU A 238 9.61 6.25 26.12
N ARG A 239 10.89 5.89 26.04
CA ARG A 239 11.44 4.77 26.82
C ARG A 239 11.42 5.04 28.32
N THR A 240 10.98 4.04 29.09
CA THR A 240 10.89 4.11 30.56
C THR A 240 11.96 3.28 31.28
N ASP A 241 12.82 2.60 30.54
CA ASP A 241 13.92 1.79 31.07
C ASP A 241 15.25 2.57 31.24
N GLY A 242 15.27 3.85 30.86
CA GLY A 242 16.43 4.73 30.95
C GLY A 242 17.52 4.45 29.91
N ARG A 243 17.25 3.65 28.88
CA ARG A 243 18.20 3.36 27.81
C ARG A 243 18.12 4.41 26.70
N ASN A 244 19.28 4.91 26.27
CA ASN A 244 19.39 5.70 25.06
C ASN A 244 19.97 4.81 23.94
N LEU A 245 19.09 4.31 23.08
CA LEU A 245 19.44 3.36 22.04
C LEU A 245 20.27 3.99 20.92
N VAL A 246 20.08 5.29 20.65
CA VAL A 246 20.92 6.06 19.71
C VAL A 246 22.36 6.11 20.22
N GLU A 247 22.56 6.43 21.50
CA GLU A 247 23.88 6.42 22.12
C GLU A 247 24.51 5.02 22.14
N GLU A 248 23.72 3.96 22.33
CA GLU A 248 24.20 2.57 22.24
C GLU A 248 24.77 2.25 20.84
N VAL A 249 24.09 2.66 19.76
CA VAL A 249 24.58 2.49 18.38
C VAL A 249 25.87 3.26 18.13
N ILE A 250 25.93 4.54 18.54
CA ILE A 250 27.14 5.37 18.38
C ILE A 250 28.31 4.78 19.18
N ALA A 251 28.06 4.32 20.41
CA ALA A 251 29.08 3.71 21.26
C ALA A 251 29.62 2.39 20.70
N ALA A 252 28.81 1.65 19.95
CA ALA A 252 29.22 0.46 19.21
C ALA A 252 30.00 0.77 17.91
N GLY A 253 30.15 2.05 17.56
CA GLY A 253 30.86 2.51 16.37
C GLY A 253 29.97 2.71 15.15
N GLY A 254 28.65 2.69 15.32
CA GLY A 254 27.69 3.07 14.29
C GLY A 254 27.65 4.59 14.05
N GLN A 255 26.96 4.99 12.99
CA GLN A 255 26.67 6.38 12.67
C GLN A 255 25.21 6.70 12.88
N TYR A 256 24.94 7.97 13.17
CA TYR A 256 23.62 8.50 13.40
C TYR A 256 23.38 9.75 12.54
N ALA A 257 22.20 9.84 11.94
CA ALA A 257 21.69 11.03 11.29
C ALA A 257 20.22 11.25 11.68
N TRP A 258 19.77 12.49 11.60
CA TRP A 258 18.41 12.86 11.96
C TRP A 258 17.74 13.92 11.10
N ASN A 259 18.47 14.51 10.16
CA ASN A 259 17.95 15.53 9.24
C ASN A 259 18.77 15.53 7.95
N ASP A 260 18.39 16.38 6.99
CA ASP A 260 19.11 16.53 5.73
C ASP A 260 20.62 16.79 5.90
N GLU A 261 21.00 17.69 6.81
CA GLU A 261 22.40 18.08 6.99
C GLU A 261 23.24 16.91 7.51
N THR A 262 22.76 16.22 8.54
CA THR A 262 23.46 15.07 9.14
C THR A 262 23.42 13.85 8.24
N PHE A 263 22.35 13.67 7.47
CA PHE A 263 22.23 12.63 6.44
C PHE A 263 23.24 12.82 5.31
N MET A 264 23.34 14.02 4.75
CA MET A 264 24.36 14.36 3.74
C MET A 264 25.78 14.27 4.30
N ALA A 265 25.95 14.46 5.61
CA ALA A 265 27.22 14.35 6.30
C ALA A 265 27.59 12.91 6.70
N LEU A 266 26.72 11.92 6.47
CA LEU A 266 27.06 10.51 6.60
C LEU A 266 28.22 10.23 5.64
N ALA A 267 29.44 10.25 6.21
CA ALA A 267 30.63 9.94 5.45
C ALA A 267 30.45 8.53 4.93
N ALA A 268 30.52 8.32 3.61
CA ALA A 268 30.46 6.99 2.99
C ALA A 268 31.31 6.01 3.83
N PRO A 269 30.69 5.19 4.69
CA PRO A 269 31.46 4.63 5.77
C PRO A 269 32.01 3.30 5.32
N GLY A 270 33.08 2.87 5.99
CA GLY A 270 33.43 1.45 5.99
C GLY A 270 32.30 0.61 6.59
N ASN A 271 32.62 -0.57 7.08
CA ASN A 271 31.65 -1.54 7.60
C ASN A 271 30.92 -1.12 8.91
N ALA A 272 30.77 0.18 9.20
CA ALA A 272 30.06 0.69 10.37
C ALA A 272 28.56 0.83 10.06
N PRO A 273 27.67 0.30 10.92
CA PRO A 273 26.24 0.38 10.68
C PRO A 273 25.71 1.81 10.77
N VAL A 274 24.64 2.12 10.03
CA VAL A 274 24.02 3.46 9.98
C VAL A 274 22.59 3.38 10.51
N LEU A 275 22.27 4.20 11.51
CA LEU A 275 20.91 4.46 11.97
C LEU A 275 20.55 5.90 11.60
N ALA A 276 19.47 6.12 10.85
CA ALA A 276 18.94 7.45 10.64
C ALA A 276 17.47 7.49 11.04
N LEU A 277 17.14 8.41 11.95
CA LEU A 277 15.81 8.61 12.50
C LEU A 277 15.43 10.05 12.19
N PHE A 278 14.55 10.32 11.23
CA PHE A 278 14.33 11.68 10.74
C PHE A 278 13.29 12.44 11.54
N GLU A 279 12.29 11.75 12.09
CA GLU A 279 11.22 12.33 12.90
C GLU A 279 11.04 11.60 14.24
N ALA A 280 10.40 12.26 15.20
CA ALA A 280 10.04 11.67 16.49
C ALA A 280 9.13 10.44 16.32
N SER A 281 8.13 10.55 15.44
CA SER A 281 7.22 9.48 15.00
C SER A 281 7.51 9.11 13.54
N HIS A 282 6.49 8.87 12.73
CA HIS A 282 6.63 8.68 11.28
C HIS A 282 7.28 9.91 10.62
N MET A 283 7.88 9.70 9.44
CA MET A 283 8.31 10.82 8.61
C MET A 283 7.09 11.64 8.16
N GLU A 284 7.31 12.90 7.79
CA GLU A 284 6.24 13.75 7.27
C GLU A 284 5.70 13.17 5.96
N TYR A 285 4.42 13.43 5.64
CA TYR A 285 3.90 13.11 4.31
C TYR A 285 4.73 13.82 3.24
N ALA A 286 4.90 13.22 2.07
CA ALA A 286 5.68 13.80 0.99
C ALA A 286 5.21 15.21 0.57
N HIS A 287 3.91 15.50 0.76
CA HIS A 287 3.35 16.83 0.53
C HIS A 287 3.80 17.88 1.57
N ASP A 288 3.89 17.48 2.83
CA ASP A 288 4.11 18.36 3.99
C ASP A 288 5.61 18.52 4.33
N ARG A 289 6.44 17.58 3.84
CA ARG A 289 7.85 17.41 4.17
C ARG A 289 8.71 18.67 4.20
N THR A 290 9.44 18.86 5.29
CA THR A 290 10.46 19.89 5.51
C THR A 290 11.65 19.36 6.33
N GLY A 291 12.89 19.49 5.83
CA GLY A 291 14.11 19.26 6.63
C GLY A 291 14.58 17.79 6.75
N GLU A 292 13.87 16.84 6.16
CA GLU A 292 14.21 15.42 6.08
C GLU A 292 14.36 14.92 4.61
N PRO A 293 15.12 13.84 4.35
CA PRO A 293 15.38 13.36 2.98
C PRO A 293 14.15 12.67 2.36
N THR A 294 14.06 12.71 1.03
CA THR A 294 13.05 11.92 0.29
C THR A 294 13.30 10.43 0.40
N GLN A 295 12.25 9.62 0.20
CA GLN A 295 12.41 8.16 0.05
C GLN A 295 13.36 7.79 -1.09
N ALA A 296 13.39 8.57 -2.18
CA ALA A 296 14.34 8.39 -3.27
C ALA A 296 15.80 8.64 -2.84
N GLU A 297 16.07 9.70 -2.08
CA GLU A 297 17.40 9.99 -1.53
C GLU A 297 17.86 8.93 -0.53
N MET A 298 16.96 8.48 0.37
CA MET A 298 17.24 7.38 1.29
C MET A 298 17.55 6.08 0.54
N THR A 299 16.74 5.75 -0.48
CA THR A 299 16.94 4.56 -1.31
C THR A 299 18.27 4.62 -2.07
N ALA A 300 18.62 5.77 -2.64
CA ALA A 300 19.91 5.97 -3.31
C ALA A 300 21.08 5.74 -2.35
N ALA A 301 21.05 6.38 -1.17
CA ALA A 301 22.08 6.24 -0.17
C ALA A 301 22.24 4.80 0.31
N ALA A 302 21.13 4.08 0.51
CA ALA A 302 21.13 2.68 0.87
C ALA A 302 21.77 1.80 -0.21
N ILE A 303 21.36 1.95 -1.47
CA ILE A 303 21.94 1.17 -2.58
C ILE A 303 23.44 1.45 -2.72
N GLU A 304 23.85 2.72 -2.71
CA GLU A 304 25.26 3.11 -2.84
C GLU A 304 26.14 2.63 -1.69
N ALA A 305 25.57 2.51 -0.48
CA ALA A 305 26.27 1.97 0.67
C ALA A 305 26.39 0.43 0.60
N LEU A 306 25.28 -0.26 0.34
CA LEU A 306 25.18 -1.71 0.36
C LEU A 306 25.87 -2.39 -0.84
N ASP A 307 25.87 -1.75 -2.02
CA ASP A 307 26.50 -2.30 -3.24
C ASP A 307 28.03 -2.45 -3.12
N ARG A 308 28.66 -1.84 -2.12
CA ARG A 308 30.08 -2.02 -1.82
C ARG A 308 30.42 -3.45 -1.37
N ASN A 309 29.44 -4.21 -0.91
CA ASN A 309 29.62 -5.62 -0.59
C ASN A 309 29.60 -6.46 -1.88
N GLU A 310 30.73 -7.11 -2.20
CA GLU A 310 30.84 -7.96 -3.40
C GLU A 310 29.86 -9.14 -3.39
N ASN A 311 29.42 -9.61 -2.21
CA ASN A 311 28.40 -10.65 -2.09
C ASN A 311 26.99 -10.14 -2.41
N GLY A 312 26.80 -8.83 -2.52
CA GLY A 312 25.53 -8.14 -2.75
C GLY A 312 24.74 -7.89 -1.46
N TYR A 313 23.45 -7.57 -1.61
CA TYR A 313 22.61 -7.13 -0.50
C TYR A 313 21.14 -7.53 -0.60
N TYR A 314 20.44 -7.43 0.53
CA TYR A 314 18.99 -7.36 0.63
C TYR A 314 18.60 -5.94 1.09
N LEU A 315 17.68 -5.29 0.39
CA LEU A 315 17.12 -4.01 0.79
C LEU A 315 15.60 -4.11 0.80
N MET A 316 14.98 -3.72 1.91
CA MET A 316 13.55 -3.44 1.96
C MET A 316 13.37 -1.91 1.97
N SER A 317 12.57 -1.38 1.04
CA SER A 317 12.23 0.04 0.96
C SER A 317 10.71 0.22 0.96
N GLU A 318 10.21 0.98 1.94
CA GLU A 318 8.79 1.10 2.23
C GLU A 318 8.29 2.53 2.05
N GLY A 319 7.19 2.69 1.29
CA GLY A 319 6.38 3.91 1.29
C GLY A 319 5.22 3.76 2.27
N GLY A 320 5.50 3.84 3.57
CA GLY A 320 4.52 3.55 4.64
C GLY A 320 3.46 4.63 4.82
N ARG A 321 3.74 5.87 4.39
CA ARG A 321 2.79 7.00 4.49
C ARG A 321 1.63 6.90 3.49
N VAL A 322 1.69 5.97 2.53
CA VAL A 322 0.56 5.70 1.63
C VAL A 322 -0.62 5.12 2.41
N ASP A 323 -0.35 4.20 3.33
CA ASP A 323 -1.35 3.58 4.21
C ASP A 323 -1.98 4.62 5.16
N HIS A 324 -1.16 5.37 5.89
CA HIS A 324 -1.68 6.38 6.83
C HIS A 324 -2.56 7.44 6.16
N ALA A 325 -2.22 7.85 4.93
CA ALA A 325 -3.04 8.80 4.18
C ALA A 325 -4.38 8.20 3.74
N ASN A 326 -4.43 6.91 3.42
CA ASN A 326 -5.70 6.22 3.15
C ASN A 326 -6.52 6.08 4.42
N HIS A 327 -5.89 5.71 5.55
CA HIS A 327 -6.54 5.68 6.87
C HIS A 327 -7.19 7.01 7.24
N ALA A 328 -6.50 8.13 6.99
CA ALA A 328 -7.05 9.48 7.16
C ALA A 328 -8.21 9.79 6.19
N GLY A 329 -8.37 9.01 5.12
CA GLY A 329 -9.31 9.29 4.04
C GLY A 329 -8.86 10.47 3.18
N ASN A 330 -7.54 10.72 3.07
CA ASN A 330 -6.93 11.84 2.34
C ASN A 330 -6.21 11.35 1.09
N VAL A 331 -6.91 11.41 -0.05
CA VAL A 331 -6.40 10.94 -1.34
C VAL A 331 -5.24 11.80 -1.84
N HIS A 332 -5.20 13.11 -1.55
CA HIS A 332 -4.14 14.00 -2.04
C HIS A 332 -2.79 13.58 -1.47
N ARG A 333 -2.71 13.33 -0.17
CA ARG A 333 -1.51 12.78 0.47
C ARG A 333 -1.22 11.36 0.01
N THR A 334 -2.25 10.51 -0.10
CA THR A 334 -2.12 9.13 -0.60
C THR A 334 -1.39 9.07 -1.94
N VAL A 335 -1.83 9.87 -2.93
CA VAL A 335 -1.21 9.86 -4.27
C VAL A 335 0.11 10.61 -4.32
N THR A 336 0.35 11.57 -3.43
CA THR A 336 1.64 12.29 -3.35
C THR A 336 2.73 11.37 -2.80
N ASP A 337 2.45 10.66 -1.71
CA ASP A 337 3.35 9.64 -1.17
C ASP A 337 3.50 8.44 -2.12
N GLY A 338 2.43 8.07 -2.84
CA GLY A 338 2.51 7.07 -3.91
C GLY A 338 3.47 7.47 -5.06
N VAL A 339 3.52 8.76 -5.42
CA VAL A 339 4.49 9.28 -6.39
C VAL A 339 5.91 9.26 -5.82
N ALA A 340 6.11 9.67 -4.56
CA ALA A 340 7.42 9.62 -3.91
C ALA A 340 7.98 8.18 -3.84
N PHE A 341 7.10 7.20 -3.57
CA PHE A 341 7.44 5.78 -3.66
C PHE A 341 7.85 5.36 -5.07
N ALA A 342 7.09 5.76 -6.09
CA ALA A 342 7.41 5.47 -7.49
C ALA A 342 8.78 6.07 -7.91
N GLU A 343 9.12 7.27 -7.43
CA GLU A 343 10.43 7.90 -7.63
C GLU A 343 11.57 7.10 -6.96
N ALA A 344 11.33 6.53 -5.78
CA ALA A 344 12.28 5.63 -5.13
C ALA A 344 12.51 4.34 -5.92
N VAL A 345 11.45 3.76 -6.51
CA VAL A 345 11.57 2.61 -7.43
C VAL A 345 12.39 2.98 -8.67
N GLN A 346 12.11 4.13 -9.30
CA GLN A 346 12.88 4.61 -10.45
C GLN A 346 14.36 4.79 -10.10
N THR A 347 14.64 5.37 -8.92
CA THR A 347 16.00 5.54 -8.41
C THR A 347 16.73 4.22 -8.30
N ALA A 348 16.10 3.18 -7.75
CA ALA A 348 16.70 1.84 -7.70
C ALA A 348 16.91 1.21 -9.08
N MET A 349 15.99 1.43 -10.03
CA MET A 349 16.16 0.97 -11.41
C MET A 349 17.38 1.60 -12.09
N ASP A 350 17.66 2.87 -11.80
CA ASP A 350 18.79 3.62 -12.38
C ASP A 350 20.13 3.26 -11.73
N LEU A 351 20.12 2.86 -10.46
CA LEU A 351 21.32 2.53 -9.68
C LEU A 351 21.70 1.04 -9.72
N THR A 352 20.90 0.17 -10.36
CA THR A 352 21.16 -1.28 -10.34
C THR A 352 21.11 -1.96 -11.71
N ASP A 353 21.90 -3.02 -11.88
CA ASP A 353 21.91 -3.83 -13.10
C ASP A 353 20.82 -4.92 -13.04
N PRO A 354 19.81 -4.93 -13.94
CA PRO A 354 18.78 -5.99 -13.97
C PRO A 354 19.33 -7.39 -14.29
N ALA A 355 20.57 -7.53 -14.73
CA ALA A 355 21.20 -8.84 -14.92
C ALA A 355 21.48 -9.54 -13.58
N GLU A 356 21.73 -8.78 -12.51
CA GLU A 356 22.14 -9.30 -11.19
C GLU A 356 21.30 -8.81 -10.01
N THR A 357 20.37 -7.87 -10.22
CA THR A 357 19.46 -7.37 -9.19
C THR A 357 18.02 -7.82 -9.47
N LEU A 358 17.41 -8.52 -8.51
CA LEU A 358 15.96 -8.75 -8.47
C LEU A 358 15.30 -7.57 -7.76
N ILE A 359 14.32 -6.94 -8.41
CA ILE A 359 13.45 -5.93 -7.78
C ILE A 359 12.02 -6.47 -7.83
N ILE A 360 11.37 -6.51 -6.67
CA ILE A 360 9.93 -6.79 -6.53
C ILE A 360 9.29 -5.55 -5.91
N VAL A 361 8.22 -5.06 -6.53
CA VAL A 361 7.39 -3.95 -6.03
C VAL A 361 6.02 -4.52 -5.75
N THR A 362 5.52 -4.34 -4.54
CA THR A 362 4.21 -4.86 -4.11
C THR A 362 3.60 -3.93 -3.07
N ALA A 363 2.37 -4.24 -2.67
CA ALA A 363 1.83 -3.83 -1.37
C ALA A 363 1.75 -5.04 -0.44
N ASP A 364 1.54 -4.77 0.82
CA ASP A 364 1.29 -5.74 1.87
C ASP A 364 -0.23 -5.99 2.04
N HIS A 365 -1.07 -4.96 1.88
CA HIS A 365 -2.52 -5.01 1.74
C HIS A 365 -3.10 -3.81 0.96
N GLY A 366 -4.42 -3.69 0.95
CA GLY A 366 -5.14 -2.60 0.30
C GLY A 366 -5.97 -1.77 1.27
N HIS A 367 -6.73 -0.81 0.74
CA HIS A 367 -7.74 -0.01 1.47
C HIS A 367 -9.13 -0.13 0.86
N ALA A 368 -10.13 0.31 1.62
CA ALA A 368 -11.52 0.43 1.18
C ALA A 368 -11.76 1.71 0.33
N ILE A 369 -10.78 2.10 -0.47
CA ILE A 369 -10.86 3.14 -1.49
C ILE A 369 -11.84 2.74 -2.61
N ALA A 370 -12.60 3.70 -3.12
CA ALA A 370 -13.58 3.51 -4.17
C ALA A 370 -13.44 4.56 -5.27
N LEU A 371 -13.49 4.11 -6.53
CA LEU A 371 -13.41 4.95 -7.73
C LEU A 371 -14.81 5.10 -8.35
N ASN A 372 -15.36 6.32 -8.26
CA ASN A 372 -16.66 6.68 -8.81
C ASN A 372 -16.61 6.94 -10.32
N GLY A 373 -17.77 6.96 -10.98
CA GLY A 373 -17.87 7.25 -12.41
C GLY A 373 -19.31 7.43 -12.92
N TYR A 374 -19.49 7.75 -14.20
CA TYR A 374 -18.47 7.83 -15.25
C TYR A 374 -17.81 9.22 -15.33
N CYS A 375 -16.51 9.29 -15.07
CA CYS A 375 -15.73 10.53 -15.18
C CYS A 375 -15.03 10.60 -16.54
N GLY A 376 -15.01 11.77 -17.16
CA GLY A 376 -14.30 12.04 -18.40
C GLY A 376 -12.78 11.99 -18.21
N ARG A 377 -12.07 11.64 -19.28
CA ARG A 377 -10.60 11.56 -19.27
C ARG A 377 -9.99 12.93 -18.93
N GLY A 378 -8.88 12.94 -18.20
CA GLY A 378 -8.26 14.17 -17.70
C GLY A 378 -8.83 14.70 -16.39
N THR A 379 -9.85 14.04 -15.83
CA THR A 379 -10.48 14.54 -14.59
C THR A 379 -9.46 14.48 -13.47
N PRO A 380 -9.23 15.58 -12.71
CA PRO A 380 -8.31 15.55 -11.58
C PRO A 380 -8.67 14.42 -10.62
N ILE A 381 -7.74 13.49 -10.38
CA ILE A 381 -8.03 12.29 -9.56
C ILE A 381 -8.43 12.64 -8.11
N THR A 382 -7.92 13.76 -7.60
CA THR A 382 -8.27 14.30 -6.28
C THR A 382 -9.60 15.08 -6.29
N GLY A 383 -10.15 15.42 -7.46
CA GLY A 383 -11.26 16.37 -7.60
C GLY A 383 -12.65 15.75 -7.82
N LEU A 384 -13.59 16.60 -8.28
CA LEU A 384 -14.92 16.19 -8.71
C LEU A 384 -14.87 15.41 -10.02
N CYS A 385 -15.76 14.44 -10.16
CA CYS A 385 -15.98 13.70 -11.40
C CYS A 385 -16.52 14.65 -12.49
N MET A 386 -15.75 14.89 -13.55
CA MET A 386 -16.17 15.73 -14.68
C MET A 386 -16.86 14.90 -15.76
N ASP A 387 -17.84 15.48 -16.47
CA ASP A 387 -18.65 14.77 -17.46
C ASP A 387 -17.84 14.45 -18.74
N VAL A 388 -18.16 13.32 -19.35
CA VAL A 388 -17.49 12.82 -20.56
C VAL A 388 -17.85 13.69 -21.76
N ASP A 389 -16.85 14.19 -22.50
CA ASP A 389 -17.11 14.88 -23.77
C ASP A 389 -17.37 13.85 -24.89
N PRO A 390 -18.58 13.78 -25.47
CA PRO A 390 -18.87 12.86 -26.56
C PRO A 390 -18.17 13.22 -27.89
N ALA A 391 -17.60 14.42 -28.01
CA ALA A 391 -16.93 14.91 -29.22
C ALA A 391 -15.42 15.10 -29.04
N GLY A 392 -14.91 15.03 -27.81
CA GLY A 392 -13.53 15.31 -27.44
C GLY A 392 -12.79 14.10 -26.88
N GLU A 393 -11.53 14.32 -26.50
CA GLU A 393 -10.69 13.33 -25.81
C GLU A 393 -10.57 13.62 -24.31
N GLU A 394 -10.78 14.86 -23.89
CA GLU A 394 -10.75 15.34 -22.52
C GLU A 394 -12.17 15.62 -22.03
N HIS A 395 -12.40 15.59 -20.72
CA HIS A 395 -13.70 15.91 -20.13
C HIS A 395 -14.24 17.30 -20.52
N THR A 396 -15.55 17.48 -20.35
CA THR A 396 -16.22 18.76 -20.64
C THR A 396 -15.83 19.90 -19.69
N GLY A 397 -15.32 19.57 -18.50
CA GLY A 397 -15.04 20.51 -17.40
C GLY A 397 -16.25 20.81 -16.52
N GLU A 398 -17.40 20.21 -16.81
CA GLU A 398 -18.62 20.32 -16.01
C GLU A 398 -18.75 19.10 -15.07
N PRO A 399 -19.00 19.27 -13.77
CA PRO A 399 -19.16 18.15 -12.84
C PRO A 399 -20.40 17.29 -13.13
N VAL A 400 -20.27 15.97 -12.98
CA VAL A 400 -21.39 15.03 -13.00
C VAL A 400 -22.20 15.17 -11.71
N LEU A 401 -23.53 15.27 -11.83
CA LEU A 401 -24.44 15.32 -10.67
C LEU A 401 -25.02 13.95 -10.36
N ALA A 402 -25.10 13.61 -9.07
CA ALA A 402 -25.84 12.45 -8.61
C ALA A 402 -27.36 12.71 -8.58
N ASN A 403 -28.16 11.70 -8.23
CA ASN A 403 -29.63 11.79 -8.19
C ASN A 403 -30.19 12.82 -7.19
N ASP A 404 -29.40 13.21 -6.19
CA ASP A 404 -29.73 14.27 -5.23
C ASP A 404 -29.38 15.68 -5.74
N GLY A 405 -28.86 15.80 -6.98
CA GLY A 405 -28.53 17.04 -7.64
C GLY A 405 -27.19 17.67 -7.24
N LYS A 406 -26.32 16.96 -6.50
CA LYS A 406 -25.00 17.49 -6.07
C LYS A 406 -23.85 16.76 -6.80
N PRO A 407 -22.68 17.38 -7.02
CA PRO A 407 -21.53 16.73 -7.66
C PRO A 407 -20.84 15.77 -6.69
N PHE A 408 -20.05 14.82 -7.19
CA PHE A 408 -19.30 13.86 -6.36
C PHE A 408 -17.83 13.76 -6.80
N SER A 409 -16.94 13.40 -5.88
CA SER A 409 -15.51 13.20 -6.14
C SER A 409 -15.23 11.94 -6.94
N VAL A 410 -14.13 11.92 -7.70
CA VAL A 410 -13.65 10.71 -8.39
C VAL A 410 -13.36 9.62 -7.36
N VAL A 411 -12.69 9.97 -6.26
CA VAL A 411 -12.34 9.06 -5.17
C VAL A 411 -13.28 9.25 -3.99
N GLY A 412 -13.72 8.15 -3.40
CA GLY A 412 -14.38 8.06 -2.10
C GLY A 412 -13.80 6.90 -1.29
N TYR A 413 -14.25 6.75 -0.05
CA TYR A 413 -13.94 5.57 0.77
C TYR A 413 -15.23 4.89 1.22
N LEU A 414 -15.20 3.60 1.53
CA LEU A 414 -16.39 2.91 2.07
C LEU A 414 -16.65 3.33 3.52
N ASN A 415 -15.60 3.49 4.31
CA ASN A 415 -15.64 3.91 5.71
C ASN A 415 -14.55 4.97 5.99
N GLY A 416 -14.52 5.55 7.20
CA GLY A 416 -13.48 6.48 7.63
C GLY A 416 -13.99 7.87 8.06
N ALA A 417 -13.04 8.76 8.35
CA ALA A 417 -13.28 10.05 8.99
C ALA A 417 -14.07 11.04 8.11
N GLY A 418 -13.94 10.93 6.78
CA GLY A 418 -14.71 11.72 5.81
C GLY A 418 -16.20 11.31 5.69
N SER A 419 -16.73 10.58 6.66
CA SER A 419 -18.10 10.05 6.61
C SER A 419 -19.16 11.16 6.52
N VAL A 420 -20.11 10.98 5.60
CA VAL A 420 -21.28 11.87 5.50
C VAL A 420 -22.28 11.66 6.65
N MET A 421 -22.14 10.56 7.40
CA MET A 421 -22.90 10.29 8.62
C MET A 421 -22.11 10.84 9.80
N ILE A 422 -22.63 11.89 10.45
CA ILE A 422 -21.96 12.62 11.53
C ILE A 422 -22.62 12.27 12.87
N GLU A 423 -21.80 12.08 13.91
CA GLU A 423 -22.28 11.86 15.27
C GLU A 423 -23.00 13.12 15.80
N GLN A 424 -24.20 12.92 16.30
CA GLN A 424 -25.03 13.97 16.90
C GLN A 424 -24.80 14.02 18.41
N ALA A 425 -25.20 15.11 19.05
CA ALA A 425 -25.04 15.29 20.51
C ALA A 425 -25.73 14.21 21.37
N ASP A 426 -26.67 13.46 20.81
CA ASP A 426 -27.36 12.34 21.47
C ASP A 426 -26.76 10.96 21.19
N GLY A 427 -25.62 10.90 20.47
CA GLY A 427 -24.91 9.69 20.06
C GLY A 427 -25.51 8.99 18.83
N SER A 428 -26.55 9.55 18.21
CA SER A 428 -27.05 9.04 16.92
C SER A 428 -26.18 9.52 15.76
N PHE A 429 -26.20 8.80 14.63
CA PHE A 429 -25.50 9.21 13.41
C PHE A 429 -26.50 9.66 12.35
N PHE A 430 -26.35 10.89 11.88
CA PHE A 430 -27.16 11.47 10.82
C PHE A 430 -26.36 12.48 10.02
N GLY A 431 -26.59 12.55 8.71
CA GLY A 431 -26.04 13.61 7.89
C GLY A 431 -26.58 13.54 6.47
N THR A 432 -26.33 14.61 5.72
CA THR A 432 -26.65 14.66 4.29
C THR A 432 -25.39 15.01 3.55
N ARG A 433 -25.19 14.35 2.41
CA ARG A 433 -24.02 14.59 1.55
C ARG A 433 -23.85 16.10 1.24
N PRO A 434 -22.67 16.70 1.49
CA PRO A 434 -22.47 18.11 1.21
C PRO A 434 -22.46 18.38 -0.31
N ASN A 435 -22.73 19.63 -0.68
CA ASN A 435 -22.56 20.11 -2.05
C ASN A 435 -21.13 20.66 -2.22
N VAL A 436 -20.19 19.78 -2.55
CA VAL A 436 -18.75 20.09 -2.60
C VAL A 436 -18.41 20.84 -3.89
N THR A 437 -17.59 21.89 -3.81
CA THR A 437 -17.05 22.60 -4.99
C THR A 437 -15.78 21.91 -5.51
N GLN A 438 -15.37 22.21 -6.74
CA GLN A 438 -14.09 21.70 -7.26
C GLN A 438 -12.90 22.16 -6.40
N GLU A 439 -12.90 23.42 -5.98
CA GLU A 439 -11.85 23.98 -5.10
C GLU A 439 -11.74 23.21 -3.79
N GLN A 440 -12.88 22.92 -3.15
CA GLN A 440 -12.92 22.10 -1.93
C GLN A 440 -12.46 20.67 -2.18
N ALA A 441 -12.90 20.04 -3.28
CA ALA A 441 -12.53 18.66 -3.57
C ALA A 441 -11.02 18.50 -3.80
N THR A 442 -10.37 19.48 -4.42
CA THR A 442 -8.93 19.46 -4.71
C THR A 442 -8.06 20.05 -3.61
N ASP A 443 -8.66 20.49 -2.49
CA ASP A 443 -7.90 20.97 -1.35
C ASP A 443 -7.06 19.82 -0.76
N PRO A 444 -5.75 20.02 -0.49
CA PRO A 444 -4.91 18.98 0.11
C PRO A 444 -5.44 18.40 1.41
N ASP A 445 -6.22 19.15 2.19
CA ASP A 445 -6.78 18.73 3.47
C ASP A 445 -8.20 18.17 3.34
N TYR A 446 -8.72 18.05 2.12
CA TYR A 446 -10.04 17.48 1.88
C TYR A 446 -10.06 15.97 2.12
N LEU A 447 -10.85 15.56 3.12
CA LEU A 447 -11.15 14.15 3.36
C LEU A 447 -12.27 13.69 2.43
N GLN A 448 -12.01 12.66 1.63
CA GLN A 448 -12.99 12.15 0.68
C GLN A 448 -14.19 11.55 1.40
N GLN A 449 -15.36 11.66 0.77
CA GLN A 449 -16.60 11.20 1.36
C GLN A 449 -16.55 9.69 1.64
N ALA A 450 -16.95 9.33 2.85
CA ALA A 450 -17.20 7.96 3.27
C ALA A 450 -18.67 7.73 3.65
N LEU A 451 -19.12 6.48 3.63
CA LEU A 451 -20.49 6.12 4.00
C LEU A 451 -20.60 5.65 5.45
N ILE A 452 -19.63 4.86 5.90
CA ILE A 452 -19.62 4.25 7.23
C ILE A 452 -18.70 5.09 8.15
N PRO A 453 -19.21 5.71 9.22
CA PRO A 453 -18.41 6.56 10.09
C PRO A 453 -17.42 5.73 10.91
N MET A 454 -16.14 6.05 10.77
CA MET A 454 -15.03 5.50 11.57
C MET A 454 -13.99 6.60 11.80
N GLY A 455 -13.25 6.55 12.90
CA GLY A 455 -12.16 7.52 13.16
C GLY A 455 -10.96 7.33 12.23
N SER A 456 -10.76 6.10 11.78
CA SER A 456 -9.80 5.72 10.75
C SER A 456 -10.50 4.82 9.74
N GLU A 457 -10.19 5.01 8.47
CA GLU A 457 -10.59 4.10 7.39
C GLU A 457 -9.96 2.71 7.61
N THR A 458 -10.53 1.64 7.05
CA THR A 458 -10.02 0.28 7.24
C THR A 458 -9.25 -0.22 6.03
N HIS A 459 -8.24 -1.06 6.27
CA HIS A 459 -7.68 -1.91 5.21
C HIS A 459 -8.74 -2.72 4.46
N SER A 460 -8.36 -3.24 3.31
CA SER A 460 -9.15 -4.11 2.44
C SER A 460 -8.48 -5.46 2.24
N GLY A 461 -9.29 -6.52 2.26
CA GLY A 461 -8.87 -7.89 1.98
C GLY A 461 -8.80 -8.24 0.49
N ALA A 462 -8.84 -7.25 -0.41
CA ALA A 462 -8.66 -7.47 -1.84
C ALA A 462 -7.21 -7.89 -2.16
N ASP A 463 -7.03 -8.67 -3.22
CA ASP A 463 -5.69 -9.00 -3.72
C ASP A 463 -4.96 -7.73 -4.18
N VAL A 464 -3.66 -7.65 -3.89
CA VAL A 464 -2.79 -6.55 -4.33
C VAL A 464 -1.94 -6.98 -5.52
N ALA A 465 -1.32 -6.03 -6.23
CA ALA A 465 -0.42 -6.34 -7.34
C ALA A 465 1.03 -6.46 -6.88
N ALA A 466 1.77 -7.41 -7.48
CA ALA A 466 3.22 -7.46 -7.42
C ALA A 466 3.81 -7.32 -8.83
N PHE A 467 4.85 -6.52 -8.98
CA PHE A 467 5.60 -6.28 -10.22
C PHE A 467 7.05 -6.71 -10.01
N ALA A 468 7.66 -7.41 -10.97
CA ALA A 468 9.04 -7.89 -10.80
C ALA A 468 9.91 -7.80 -12.06
N ARG A 469 11.18 -7.46 -11.86
CA ARG A 469 12.25 -7.51 -12.87
C ARG A 469 13.53 -8.12 -12.30
N GLY A 470 14.36 -8.69 -13.18
CA GLY A 470 15.65 -9.26 -12.81
C GLY A 470 15.67 -10.79 -12.71
N PRO A 471 16.69 -11.38 -12.07
CA PRO A 471 16.83 -12.83 -11.95
C PRO A 471 15.60 -13.45 -11.28
N TRP A 472 15.04 -14.48 -11.93
CA TRP A 472 13.86 -15.24 -11.51
C TRP A 472 12.55 -14.46 -11.35
N ALA A 473 12.48 -13.20 -11.82
CA ALA A 473 11.28 -12.39 -11.74
C ALA A 473 10.05 -13.00 -12.45
N HIS A 474 10.25 -13.86 -13.44
CA HIS A 474 9.19 -14.60 -14.13
C HIS A 474 8.43 -15.60 -13.23
N LEU A 475 8.89 -15.85 -12.01
CA LEU A 475 8.15 -16.61 -10.99
C LEU A 475 7.05 -15.76 -10.33
N VAL A 476 7.11 -14.43 -10.43
CA VAL A 476 6.04 -13.52 -10.04
C VAL A 476 5.03 -13.47 -11.19
N GLY A 477 4.09 -14.41 -11.19
CA GLY A 477 3.07 -14.51 -12.22
C GLY A 477 1.79 -15.19 -11.73
N GLY A 478 0.66 -14.80 -12.31
CA GLY A 478 -0.65 -15.37 -11.99
C GLY A 478 -1.25 -14.82 -10.69
N VAL A 479 -1.79 -15.71 -9.86
CA VAL A 479 -2.31 -15.38 -8.52
C VAL A 479 -1.54 -16.20 -7.50
N ILE A 480 -0.85 -15.54 -6.58
CA ILE A 480 0.05 -16.17 -5.61
C ILE A 480 -0.37 -15.87 -4.17
N GLU A 481 0.07 -16.71 -3.23
CA GLU A 481 0.04 -16.32 -1.81
C GLU A 481 1.15 -15.32 -1.54
N GLN A 482 0.93 -14.35 -0.65
CA GLN A 482 1.92 -13.33 -0.30
C GLN A 482 3.27 -13.90 0.17
N ASN A 483 3.23 -15.00 0.93
CA ASN A 483 4.45 -15.66 1.40
C ASN A 483 5.31 -16.28 0.28
N VAL A 484 4.79 -16.38 -0.96
CA VAL A 484 5.58 -16.79 -2.13
C VAL A 484 6.65 -15.75 -2.48
N ILE A 485 6.46 -14.47 -2.14
CA ILE A 485 7.43 -13.40 -2.39
C ILE A 485 8.77 -13.73 -1.71
N PHE A 486 8.73 -14.16 -0.44
CA PHE A 486 9.91 -14.68 0.28
C PHE A 486 10.63 -15.77 -0.50
N HIS A 487 9.87 -16.76 -0.99
CA HIS A 487 10.44 -17.91 -1.69
C HIS A 487 11.06 -17.53 -3.04
N VAL A 488 10.48 -16.58 -3.76
CA VAL A 488 11.07 -16.05 -5.01
C VAL A 488 12.38 -15.32 -4.71
N MET A 489 12.40 -14.44 -3.70
CA MET A 489 13.61 -13.72 -3.28
C MET A 489 14.72 -14.69 -2.88
N LEU A 490 14.40 -15.65 -2.01
CA LEU A 490 15.36 -16.66 -1.55
C LEU A 490 15.87 -17.55 -2.70
N HIS A 491 14.99 -17.95 -3.61
CA HIS A 491 15.37 -18.71 -4.80
C HIS A 491 16.34 -17.93 -5.68
N ALA A 492 16.05 -16.64 -5.92
CA ALA A 492 16.91 -15.78 -6.72
C ALA A 492 18.28 -15.57 -6.08
N MET A 493 18.35 -15.27 -4.77
CA MET A 493 19.60 -15.09 -4.03
C MET A 493 20.51 -16.33 -4.04
N THR A 494 19.91 -17.52 -4.10
CA THR A 494 20.62 -18.80 -4.06
C THR A 494 20.81 -19.43 -5.44
N GLY A 495 20.32 -18.79 -6.52
CA GLY A 495 20.31 -19.36 -7.87
C GLY A 495 19.55 -20.69 -7.97
N GLY A 496 18.60 -20.92 -7.06
CA GLY A 496 17.84 -22.17 -6.95
C GLY A 496 18.58 -23.34 -6.30
N GLU A 497 19.79 -23.15 -5.77
CA GLU A 497 20.57 -24.21 -5.10
C GLU A 497 20.22 -24.38 -3.61
N GLY A 498 19.41 -23.48 -3.06
CA GLY A 498 19.06 -23.45 -1.63
C GLY A 498 20.13 -22.76 -0.78
N ILE A 499 19.84 -22.61 0.52
CA ILE A 499 20.73 -21.89 1.44
C ILE A 499 22.06 -22.67 1.57
N PRO A 500 23.23 -22.02 1.36
CA PRO A 500 24.52 -22.67 1.51
C PRO A 500 24.71 -23.27 2.91
N ALA A 501 25.34 -24.46 3.01
CA ALA A 501 25.54 -25.14 4.29
C ALA A 501 26.31 -24.30 5.33
N ALA A 502 27.22 -23.42 4.88
CA ALA A 502 27.93 -22.49 5.76
C ALA A 502 26.98 -21.46 6.39
N ALA A 503 26.04 -20.92 5.60
CA ALA A 503 25.02 -19.98 6.09
C ALA A 503 24.05 -20.66 7.06
N LEU A 504 23.58 -21.89 6.75
CA LEU A 504 22.79 -22.68 7.69
C LEU A 504 23.53 -22.95 9.01
N GLY A 505 24.85 -23.20 8.94
CA GLY A 505 25.70 -23.32 10.12
C GLY A 505 25.74 -22.03 10.96
N ALA A 506 25.85 -20.87 10.31
CA ALA A 506 25.85 -19.55 10.95
C ALA A 506 24.50 -19.22 11.62
N LEU A 507 23.38 -19.59 11.00
CA LEU A 507 22.04 -19.42 11.58
C LEU A 507 21.86 -20.29 12.84
N ASN A 508 22.34 -21.54 12.80
CA ASN A 508 22.20 -22.47 13.92
C ASN A 508 23.07 -22.13 15.15
N VAL A 509 24.17 -21.38 14.99
CA VAL A 509 24.99 -20.93 16.14
C VAL A 509 24.39 -19.71 16.84
N ASN A 510 23.54 -18.95 16.16
CA ASN A 510 22.86 -17.77 16.70
C ASN A 510 21.41 -18.07 17.15
N ALA A 511 20.92 -19.29 16.94
CA ALA A 511 19.62 -19.71 17.47
C ALA A 511 19.64 -19.75 19.01
N PRO A 512 18.64 -19.19 19.71
CA PRO A 512 18.50 -19.39 21.14
C PRO A 512 18.42 -20.88 21.42
N ALA A 513 19.11 -21.35 22.47
CA ALA A 513 19.17 -22.77 22.79
C ALA A 513 17.75 -23.31 23.05
N ALA A 514 17.18 -24.01 22.07
CA ALA A 514 15.88 -24.66 22.21
C ALA A 514 15.96 -25.64 23.38
N GLY A 515 15.14 -25.41 24.41
CA GLY A 515 14.95 -26.36 25.49
C GLY A 515 14.51 -27.69 24.91
N SER A 516 15.20 -28.77 25.27
CA SER A 516 14.85 -30.13 24.84
C SER A 516 13.50 -30.54 25.42
N GLY A 517 12.41 -30.24 24.72
CA GLY A 517 11.08 -30.77 24.96
C GLY A 517 10.81 -31.96 24.03
N ASP A 518 10.67 -33.16 24.59
CA ASP A 518 10.20 -34.35 23.88
C ASP A 518 8.82 -34.11 23.23
N PRO A 519 8.48 -34.83 22.14
CA PRO A 519 7.21 -34.63 21.44
C PRO A 519 6.03 -35.07 22.31
N VAL A 520 5.19 -34.11 22.72
CA VAL A 520 3.91 -34.42 23.36
C VAL A 520 2.91 -34.75 22.26
N ALA A 521 2.28 -35.90 22.44
CA ALA A 521 1.27 -36.46 21.55
C ALA A 521 0.01 -35.60 21.49
N ASP A 522 -0.51 -35.52 20.28
CA ASP A 522 -1.84 -35.07 19.86
C ASP A 522 -2.93 -35.60 20.80
N ASP A 523 -3.56 -34.72 21.58
CA ASP A 523 -4.83 -35.00 22.25
C ASP A 523 -5.71 -33.75 22.17
N ALA A 524 -6.87 -33.93 21.55
CA ALA A 524 -7.85 -32.92 21.22
C ALA A 524 -8.32 -32.12 22.46
N ALA A 525 -8.21 -30.80 22.39
CA ALA A 525 -8.81 -29.89 23.36
C ALA A 525 -10.30 -29.64 23.03
N PRO A 526 -11.19 -29.59 24.04
CA PRO A 526 -12.59 -29.21 23.85
C PRO A 526 -12.76 -27.68 23.81
N ALA A 527 -13.80 -27.26 23.12
CA ALA A 527 -14.24 -25.87 22.97
C ALA A 527 -14.36 -25.13 24.31
N ALA A 528 -13.73 -23.95 24.37
CA ALA A 528 -13.95 -22.96 25.42
C ALA A 528 -14.90 -21.87 24.91
N GLU A 529 -15.77 -21.42 25.83
CA GLU A 529 -16.85 -20.46 25.61
C GLU A 529 -16.34 -19.07 25.18
N GLU A 530 -17.06 -18.48 24.22
CA GLU A 530 -16.91 -17.11 23.75
C GLU A 530 -17.22 -16.10 24.87
N GLY A 531 -16.20 -15.38 25.31
CA GLY A 531 -16.33 -14.03 25.84
C GLY A 531 -16.02 -13.06 24.72
N ALA A 532 -16.95 -12.16 24.40
CA ALA A 532 -16.76 -11.12 23.40
C ALA A 532 -15.54 -10.26 23.76
N ALA A 533 -14.47 -10.38 22.97
CA ALA A 533 -13.42 -9.39 22.90
C ALA A 533 -13.92 -8.28 21.98
N GLU A 534 -13.87 -7.03 22.46
CA GLU A 534 -13.95 -5.87 21.58
C GLU A 534 -12.68 -5.91 20.71
N ASP A 535 -12.87 -6.04 19.38
CA ASP A 535 -11.80 -5.85 18.40
C ASP A 535 -11.22 -4.45 18.59
N GLN A 536 -10.06 -4.35 19.21
CA GLN A 536 -9.20 -3.18 19.00
C GLN A 536 -8.54 -3.37 17.65
N VAL A 537 -9.07 -2.68 16.65
CA VAL A 537 -8.35 -2.43 15.40
C VAL A 537 -7.04 -1.74 15.80
N GLY A 538 -5.91 -2.35 15.44
CA GLY A 538 -4.56 -1.91 15.78
C GLY A 538 -4.28 -0.45 15.40
N ASP A 539 -3.27 0.11 16.05
CA ASP A 539 -3.06 1.54 16.33
C ASP A 539 -2.78 2.46 15.11
N ASP A 540 -2.77 1.93 13.88
CA ASP A 540 -2.68 2.74 12.65
C ASP A 540 -3.78 3.85 12.62
N ALA A 541 -4.87 3.63 13.37
CA ALA A 541 -5.97 4.56 13.58
C ALA A 541 -5.73 5.74 14.54
N GLN A 542 -4.87 5.62 15.56
CA GLN A 542 -4.60 6.74 16.49
C GLN A 542 -3.54 7.67 15.90
N ASP A 543 -2.51 7.12 15.25
CA ASP A 543 -1.42 7.88 14.64
C ASP A 543 -1.89 8.73 13.44
N ALA A 544 -2.77 8.20 12.58
CA ALA A 544 -3.26 8.93 11.40
C ALA A 544 -4.14 10.15 11.73
N ALA A 545 -4.78 10.16 12.91
CA ALA A 545 -5.70 11.23 13.33
C ALA A 545 -5.01 12.37 14.09
N GLU A 546 -3.88 12.11 14.77
CA GLU A 546 -3.13 13.13 15.51
C GLU A 546 -2.23 14.01 14.63
N GLU A 547 -1.93 13.58 13.40
CA GLU A 547 -0.98 14.25 12.49
C GLU A 547 -1.63 15.14 11.41
N LEU A 548 -2.96 15.28 11.39
CA LEU A 548 -3.61 16.32 10.58
C LEU A 548 -3.55 17.65 11.34
N PRO A 549 -3.26 18.79 10.69
CA PRO A 549 -3.26 20.08 11.37
C PRO A 549 -4.62 20.33 12.07
N ASP A 550 -4.55 20.80 13.32
CA ASP A 550 -5.66 21.09 14.26
C ASP A 550 -6.84 21.93 13.69
N ASP A 551 -6.73 22.45 12.46
CA ASP A 551 -7.74 23.27 11.77
C ASP A 551 -8.69 22.45 10.87
N ALA A 552 -8.53 21.12 10.80
CA ALA A 552 -9.45 20.23 10.07
C ALA A 552 -10.80 19.99 10.78
N THR A 553 -11.18 20.84 11.75
CA THR A 553 -12.58 20.90 12.14
C THR A 553 -13.37 21.47 10.97
N ALA A 554 -14.16 20.63 10.29
CA ALA A 554 -15.21 21.10 9.41
C ALA A 554 -16.15 22.01 10.22
N GLU A 555 -15.87 23.32 10.23
CA GLU A 555 -16.79 24.34 10.73
C GLU A 555 -18.14 24.12 10.04
N PRO A 556 -19.24 23.92 10.78
CA PRO A 556 -20.53 23.72 10.15
C PRO A 556 -20.88 24.96 9.34
N LEU A 557 -21.09 24.78 8.03
CA LEU A 557 -21.59 25.79 7.11
C LEU A 557 -23.03 26.21 7.50
N GLU A 558 -23.17 27.03 8.54
CA GLU A 558 -24.40 27.75 8.89
C GLU A 558 -24.28 29.24 8.55
N GLU A 559 -24.54 29.63 7.29
CA GLU A 559 -25.21 30.91 6.97
C GLU A 559 -25.46 31.06 5.46
N ALA A 560 -26.70 30.85 5.00
CA ALA A 560 -27.24 31.48 3.80
C ALA A 560 -28.75 31.25 3.64
N ALA A 561 -29.57 31.87 4.50
CA ALA A 561 -30.95 32.21 4.15
C ALA A 561 -31.54 33.18 5.19
N ASP A 562 -31.51 34.49 4.93
CA ASP A 562 -32.75 35.28 4.78
C ASP A 562 -32.42 36.74 4.47
N GLU A 563 -32.67 37.20 3.23
CA GLU A 563 -33.03 38.60 2.96
C GLU A 563 -33.63 38.73 1.55
N ALA A 564 -34.98 38.73 1.45
CA ALA A 564 -35.73 39.44 0.39
C ALA A 564 -37.25 39.53 0.69
N THR A 565 -37.60 40.54 1.49
CA THR A 565 -38.77 41.46 1.37
C THR A 565 -40.06 41.06 0.62
N ALA A 566 -41.16 41.14 1.39
CA ALA A 566 -42.34 42.01 1.22
C ALA A 566 -43.57 41.63 0.35
N ALA A 567 -44.67 41.38 1.09
CA ALA A 567 -45.98 42.07 1.06
C ALA A 567 -46.95 41.94 -0.13
N GLU A 568 -48.09 41.32 0.14
CA GLU A 568 -49.52 41.68 -0.12
C GLU A 568 -50.34 40.41 0.25
N GLY A 569 -51.50 40.36 0.89
CA GLY A 569 -52.58 41.29 1.16
C GLY A 569 -53.90 40.50 1.05
N ALA A 570 -54.74 40.55 2.10
CA ALA A 570 -56.18 40.25 2.12
C ALA A 570 -56.71 38.78 2.18
N ASP A 571 -57.20 38.45 3.39
CA ASP A 571 -58.63 38.26 3.73
C ASP A 571 -59.41 36.98 3.35
N THR A 572 -60.26 36.58 4.30
CA THR A 572 -61.42 35.67 4.28
C THR A 572 -61.21 34.16 4.52
N ALA A 573 -61.27 33.82 5.81
CA ALA A 573 -62.34 33.05 6.48
C ALA A 573 -62.96 31.79 5.82
N THR A 574 -63.20 30.82 6.72
CA THR A 574 -64.06 29.60 6.65
C THR A 574 -63.41 28.42 5.92
N GLY A 575 -63.16 27.26 6.53
CA GLY A 575 -63.82 26.57 7.64
C GLY A 575 -64.49 25.31 7.08
N GLY A 576 -64.12 24.12 7.56
CA GLY A 576 -64.89 22.91 7.28
C GLY A 576 -64.06 21.65 7.07
N GLU A 577 -63.77 20.96 8.16
CA GLU A 577 -63.33 19.57 8.22
C GLU A 577 -64.34 18.57 7.63
N ALA A 578 -63.77 17.52 7.03
CA ALA A 578 -64.00 16.09 7.24
C ALA A 578 -65.40 15.44 7.17
N GLY A 579 -65.40 14.24 6.58
CA GLY A 579 -66.27 13.11 6.95
C GLY A 579 -67.23 12.69 5.84
N SER A 580 -66.91 11.73 4.96
CA SER A 580 -66.83 10.26 5.16
C SER A 580 -68.16 9.51 4.91
N ALA A 581 -68.01 8.24 4.47
CA ALA A 581 -69.02 7.19 4.27
C ALA A 581 -69.80 7.24 2.92
N GLN A 582 -70.11 6.15 2.19
CA GLN A 582 -69.89 4.70 2.27
C GLN A 582 -70.44 4.08 0.93
N PRO A 583 -70.50 2.73 0.70
CA PRO A 583 -70.35 2.06 -0.60
C PRO A 583 -71.64 1.45 -1.18
N ALA A 584 -71.56 0.86 -2.39
CA ALA A 584 -72.01 -0.51 -2.73
C ALA A 584 -72.40 -0.71 -4.22
N ASP A 585 -71.89 -1.83 -4.77
CA ASP A 585 -72.45 -2.78 -5.73
C ASP A 585 -72.82 -2.45 -7.18
N GLY A 586 -72.35 -3.34 -8.08
CA GLY A 586 -72.93 -3.55 -9.41
C GLY A 586 -72.02 -4.34 -10.36
N ALA A 587 -71.98 -5.67 -10.22
CA ALA A 587 -71.23 -6.59 -11.07
C ALA A 587 -71.70 -6.64 -12.54
N THR A 588 -70.79 -6.95 -13.47
CA THR A 588 -71.00 -7.88 -14.61
C THR A 588 -69.68 -8.18 -15.33
N GLU A 589 -69.43 -9.46 -15.56
CA GLU A 589 -68.40 -10.08 -16.43
C GLU A 589 -69.14 -11.14 -17.29
N PRO A 590 -68.55 -11.89 -18.25
CA PRO A 590 -67.19 -11.85 -18.82
C PRO A 590 -67.16 -12.06 -20.37
N THR A 591 -65.97 -12.13 -21.00
CA THR A 591 -65.51 -13.30 -21.82
C THR A 591 -64.16 -13.06 -22.55
N GLN A 592 -63.29 -14.08 -22.48
CA GLN A 592 -62.11 -14.32 -23.31
C GLN A 592 -62.48 -14.86 -24.71
N GLY A 593 -61.57 -14.73 -25.69
CA GLY A 593 -61.62 -15.43 -26.97
C GLY A 593 -60.26 -15.40 -27.68
N ASP A 594 -59.85 -16.56 -28.18
CA ASP A 594 -58.51 -16.99 -28.61
C ASP A 594 -57.98 -16.46 -29.96
N ALA A 595 -56.71 -16.79 -30.18
CA ALA A 595 -55.85 -16.77 -31.37
C ALA A 595 -56.47 -17.07 -32.74
N GLU A 596 -55.88 -16.50 -33.81
CA GLU A 596 -55.58 -17.25 -35.04
C GLU A 596 -54.49 -16.57 -35.91
N ALA A 597 -53.64 -17.41 -36.49
CA ALA A 597 -52.58 -17.08 -37.43
C ALA A 597 -53.13 -16.97 -38.86
N GLY A 598 -52.48 -16.16 -39.70
CA GLY A 598 -52.76 -16.06 -41.14
C GLY A 598 -51.44 -15.91 -41.91
N GLU A 599 -51.05 -17.02 -42.54
CA GLU A 599 -49.89 -17.20 -43.42
C GLU A 599 -50.33 -16.90 -44.87
N GLU A 600 -49.63 -16.03 -45.59
CA GLU A 600 -49.57 -16.10 -47.06
C GLU A 600 -48.16 -15.73 -47.55
N ALA A 601 -47.51 -16.73 -48.13
CA ALA A 601 -46.28 -16.62 -48.92
C ALA A 601 -46.64 -16.29 -50.37
N GLY A 602 -45.81 -15.47 -51.02
CA GLY A 602 -45.86 -15.18 -52.45
C GLY A 602 -44.45 -14.95 -53.00
N ASP A 603 -43.95 -15.98 -53.68
CA ASP A 603 -42.61 -16.25 -54.19
C ASP A 603 -42.24 -15.48 -55.49
N GLY A 604 -40.93 -15.38 -55.76
CA GLY A 604 -40.31 -15.22 -57.08
C GLY A 604 -39.79 -13.81 -57.44
N ALA A 605 -38.58 -13.59 -57.96
CA ALA A 605 -37.57 -14.52 -58.46
C ALA A 605 -36.23 -13.79 -58.74
N THR A 606 -35.13 -14.48 -58.42
CA THR A 606 -33.87 -14.66 -59.17
C THR A 606 -33.24 -13.52 -60.01
N GLY A 607 -31.99 -13.18 -59.63
CA GLY A 607 -30.80 -13.47 -60.47
C GLY A 607 -30.23 -12.34 -61.33
N ASN A 608 -29.13 -11.72 -60.89
CA ASN A 608 -27.76 -12.01 -61.37
C ASN A 608 -26.72 -11.32 -60.47
#